data_AF-A0A7J4QFN1-F1
#
_entry.id   AF-A0A7J4QFN1-F1
#
_cell.length_a   1.000
_cell.length_b   1.000
_cell.length_c   1.000
_cell.angle_alpha   90.00
_cell.angle_beta   90.00
_cell.angle_gamma   90.00
#
_symmetry.space_group_name_H-M   'P 1'
#
loop_
_entity.id
_entity.type
_entity.pdbx_description
1 polymer ?
#
loop_
_entity_poly.entity_id
_entity_poly.type
_entity_poly.pdbx_seq_one_letter_code
_entity_poly.pdbx_strand_id
1 'polypeptide(L)'
;MHKHRLGMLVSATVFIVAGYLVLFYSNGEPEFSCSELGGTCKGSCGMGETRANGCGSLACCVPAGATAGSALVADAVAKRDLSMCAGLDESSAAYCKLLVIDALSHDMASKYNDEKYCFDISDLATKEDCMRGLALKTRNMSLCSAISSESMRDKCFVMFVSGSGDWQICAEKVGQQLNRDICFRQLAVATKNAEICRQISMESGSANCMLMVELALASSSSVDCSSLPEEECSAVKGCKPVLITDARELLNEVYAGCSRDAKFFCEQTGGRWAVESKGMEISETCDCKGRAYYEGYGCFGCSVFKLAKYDCMKRINSA
;
A
#
# COMPACT_ATOMS: atom_id res chain seq x y z
N MET A 1 -15.39 -28.01 -43.79
CA MET A 1 -13.97 -27.89 -43.43
C MET A 1 -13.76 -28.54 -42.06
N HIS A 2 -13.40 -29.83 -42.04
CA HIS A 2 -13.10 -30.56 -40.81
C HIS A 2 -11.66 -30.28 -40.39
N LYS A 3 -11.46 -29.69 -39.20
CA LYS A 3 -10.14 -29.58 -38.57
C LYS A 3 -9.84 -30.90 -37.86
N HIS A 4 -8.87 -31.65 -38.38
CA HIS A 4 -8.24 -32.77 -37.68
C HIS A 4 -7.50 -32.25 -36.43
N ARG A 5 -7.85 -32.78 -35.25
CA ARG A 5 -7.01 -32.66 -34.04
C ARG A 5 -5.84 -33.63 -34.19
N LEU A 6 -4.61 -33.11 -34.22
CA LEU A 6 -3.41 -33.93 -34.01
C LEU A 6 -3.46 -34.51 -32.59
N GLY A 7 -3.49 -35.83 -32.47
CA GLY A 7 -3.34 -36.53 -31.21
C GLY A 7 -1.89 -36.48 -30.73
N MET A 8 -1.70 -36.20 -29.43
CA MET A 8 -0.41 -36.39 -28.77
C MET A 8 -0.07 -37.89 -28.78
N LEU A 9 1.11 -38.23 -29.29
CA LEU A 9 1.67 -39.58 -29.24
C LEU A 9 2.11 -39.88 -27.81
N VAL A 10 1.30 -40.64 -27.06
CA VAL A 10 1.70 -41.21 -25.77
C VAL A 10 2.49 -42.48 -26.07
N SER A 11 3.79 -42.48 -25.78
CA SER A 11 4.62 -43.68 -25.88
C SER A 11 4.32 -44.58 -24.69
N ALA A 12 3.64 -45.71 -24.92
CA ALA A 12 3.40 -46.72 -23.91
C ALA A 12 4.42 -47.85 -24.04
N THR A 13 5.18 -48.10 -22.98
CA THR A 13 6.14 -49.22 -22.94
C THR A 13 5.52 -50.36 -22.14
N VAL A 14 5.34 -51.50 -22.78
CA VAL A 14 4.67 -52.67 -22.19
C VAL A 14 5.73 -53.63 -21.63
N PHE A 15 5.61 -53.98 -20.36
CA PHE A 15 6.42 -55.03 -19.73
C PHE A 15 5.53 -56.16 -19.22
N ILE A 16 5.97 -57.40 -19.41
CA ILE A 16 5.34 -58.59 -18.83
C ILE A 16 6.24 -59.08 -17.71
N VAL A 17 5.76 -58.99 -16.47
CA VAL A 17 6.49 -59.50 -15.30
C VAL A 17 5.61 -60.55 -14.63
N ALA A 18 6.14 -61.77 -14.50
CA ALA A 18 5.47 -62.92 -13.88
C ALA A 18 4.06 -63.23 -14.43
N GLY A 19 3.84 -63.04 -15.74
CA GLY A 19 2.56 -63.33 -16.41
C GLY A 19 1.50 -62.23 -16.29
N TYR A 20 1.79 -61.11 -15.61
CA TYR A 20 0.91 -59.95 -15.58
C TYR A 20 1.41 -58.86 -16.53
N LEU A 21 0.48 -58.34 -17.35
CA LEU A 21 0.73 -57.22 -18.25
C LEU A 21 0.71 -55.92 -17.44
N VAL A 22 1.87 -55.26 -17.30
CA VAL A 22 1.97 -53.96 -16.62
C VAL A 22 2.19 -52.88 -17.67
N LEU A 23 1.23 -51.97 -17.79
CA LEU A 23 1.31 -50.81 -18.68
C LEU A 23 1.88 -49.63 -17.90
N PHE A 24 3.09 -49.19 -18.27
CA PHE A 24 3.65 -47.94 -17.78
C PHE A 24 3.35 -46.83 -18.77
N TYR A 25 2.57 -45.84 -18.32
CA TYR A 25 2.37 -44.59 -19.04
C TYR A 25 3.41 -43.59 -18.53
N SER A 26 4.42 -43.27 -19.35
CA SER A 26 5.26 -42.11 -19.09
C SER A 26 4.47 -40.87 -19.49
N ASN A 27 3.81 -40.23 -18.53
CA ASN A 27 3.33 -38.88 -18.74
C ASN A 27 4.57 -38.01 -18.84
N GLY A 28 4.87 -37.49 -20.04
CA GLY A 28 5.87 -36.45 -20.18
C GLY A 28 5.39 -35.25 -19.40
N GLU A 29 5.92 -35.06 -18.19
CA GLU A 29 5.61 -33.87 -17.40
C GLU A 29 6.16 -32.65 -18.16
N PRO A 30 5.36 -31.58 -18.32
CA PRO A 30 5.87 -30.34 -18.90
C PRO A 30 7.06 -29.85 -18.06
N GLU A 31 8.22 -29.69 -18.72
CA GLU A 31 9.43 -29.15 -18.10
C GLU A 31 9.26 -27.65 -17.84
N PHE A 32 8.70 -27.31 -16.68
CA PHE A 32 8.74 -25.92 -16.20
C PHE A 32 10.16 -25.60 -15.71
N SER A 33 10.65 -24.42 -16.10
CA SER A 33 11.90 -23.89 -15.58
C SER A 33 11.77 -23.60 -14.08
N CYS A 34 12.89 -23.66 -13.34
CA CYS A 34 12.88 -23.40 -11.90
C CYS A 34 12.28 -22.02 -11.55
N SER A 35 12.49 -21.04 -12.42
CA SER A 35 11.94 -19.69 -12.27
C SER A 35 10.41 -19.65 -12.39
N GLU A 36 9.82 -20.49 -13.26
CA GLU A 36 8.35 -20.58 -13.41
C GLU A 36 7.69 -21.24 -12.18
N LEU A 37 8.43 -22.08 -11.47
CA LEU A 37 8.00 -22.63 -10.18
C LEU A 37 8.13 -21.64 -9.02
N GLY A 38 8.62 -20.41 -9.27
CA GLY A 38 8.98 -19.47 -8.20
C GLY A 38 10.16 -19.96 -7.35
N GLY A 39 10.94 -20.90 -7.87
CA GLY A 39 12.09 -21.49 -7.19
C GLY A 39 13.40 -20.76 -7.50
N THR A 40 14.43 -21.08 -6.72
CA THR A 40 15.81 -20.62 -6.94
C THR A 40 16.75 -21.81 -7.06
N CYS A 41 17.64 -21.79 -8.06
CA CYS A 41 18.66 -22.83 -8.24
C CYS A 41 19.75 -22.70 -7.16
N LYS A 42 19.87 -23.68 -6.27
CA LYS A 42 20.86 -23.72 -5.18
C LYS A 42 21.53 -25.09 -5.10
N GLY A 43 22.67 -25.17 -4.43
CA GLY A 43 23.36 -26.45 -4.20
C GLY A 43 22.55 -27.43 -3.33
N SER A 44 21.74 -26.91 -2.41
CA SER A 44 20.80 -27.65 -1.56
C SER A 44 19.65 -26.73 -1.13
N CYS A 45 18.49 -27.33 -0.81
CA CYS A 45 17.31 -26.61 -0.33
C CYS A 45 17.28 -26.57 1.19
N GLY A 46 16.88 -25.42 1.75
CA GLY A 46 16.74 -25.19 3.18
C GLY A 46 15.46 -25.81 3.77
N MET A 47 15.32 -25.74 5.10
CA MET A 47 14.06 -26.11 5.75
C MET A 47 12.93 -25.19 5.24
N GLY A 48 11.83 -25.79 4.78
CA GLY A 48 10.71 -25.06 4.20
C GLY A 48 10.82 -24.85 2.68
N GLU A 49 11.74 -25.54 2.00
CA GLU A 49 11.81 -25.61 0.54
C GLU A 49 11.63 -27.06 0.08
N THR A 50 10.86 -27.27 -0.99
CA THR A 50 10.75 -28.53 -1.72
C THR A 50 11.69 -28.51 -2.94
N ARG A 51 12.33 -29.65 -3.20
CA ARG A 51 13.21 -29.83 -4.34
C ARG A 51 12.39 -30.11 -5.60
N ALA A 52 12.54 -29.27 -6.61
CA ALA A 52 12.03 -29.49 -7.95
C ALA A 52 13.18 -29.69 -8.96
N ASN A 53 12.83 -30.18 -10.15
CA ASN A 53 13.74 -30.28 -11.29
C ASN A 53 13.85 -28.92 -12.01
N GLY A 54 14.76 -28.80 -12.99
CA GLY A 54 14.86 -27.59 -13.83
C GLY A 54 16.09 -26.69 -13.60
N CYS A 55 17.12 -27.17 -12.90
CA CYS A 55 18.37 -26.44 -12.64
C CYS A 55 19.65 -27.19 -13.04
N GLY A 56 19.59 -28.11 -14.00
CA GLY A 56 20.75 -28.92 -14.41
C GLY A 56 21.36 -29.68 -13.23
N SER A 57 22.59 -29.34 -12.84
CA SER A 57 23.31 -29.95 -11.69
C SER A 57 22.92 -29.38 -10.32
N LEU A 58 22.16 -28.28 -10.27
CA LEU A 58 21.70 -27.66 -9.03
C LEU A 58 20.27 -28.13 -8.68
N ALA A 59 19.87 -27.96 -7.41
CA ALA A 59 18.51 -28.20 -6.96
C ALA A 59 17.65 -26.95 -7.21
N CYS A 60 16.47 -27.08 -7.83
CA CYS A 60 15.49 -26.01 -7.80
C CYS A 60 14.79 -26.03 -6.44
N CYS A 61 15.01 -24.99 -5.64
CA CYS A 61 14.44 -24.89 -4.30
C CYS A 61 13.24 -23.96 -4.34
N VAL A 62 12.07 -24.56 -4.17
CA VAL A 62 10.77 -23.89 -4.23
C VAL A 62 10.22 -23.85 -2.81
N PRO A 63 9.63 -22.74 -2.31
CA PRO A 63 9.00 -22.74 -0.99
C PRO A 63 8.03 -23.92 -0.85
N ALA A 64 8.09 -24.64 0.27
CA ALA A 64 7.25 -25.80 0.52
C ALA A 64 5.78 -25.38 0.42
N GLY A 65 5.07 -25.94 -0.57
CA GLY A 65 3.68 -25.59 -0.88
C GLY A 65 3.48 -24.70 -2.13
N ALA A 66 4.55 -24.13 -2.71
CA ALA A 66 4.47 -23.47 -4.01
C ALA A 66 4.52 -24.52 -5.12
N THR A 67 3.35 -24.96 -5.56
CA THR A 67 3.20 -25.70 -6.82
C THR A 67 3.28 -24.71 -7.98
N ALA A 68 3.66 -25.15 -9.19
CA ALA A 68 3.60 -24.34 -10.42
C ALA A 68 2.22 -23.64 -10.57
N GLY A 69 1.17 -24.32 -10.12
CA GLY A 69 -0.20 -23.79 -10.08
C GLY A 69 -0.32 -22.52 -9.25
N SER A 70 0.41 -22.38 -8.13
CA SER A 70 0.31 -21.21 -7.25
C SER A 70 0.75 -19.90 -7.92
N ALA A 71 1.81 -19.93 -8.74
CA ALA A 71 2.30 -18.76 -9.46
C ALA A 71 1.33 -18.34 -10.58
N LEU A 72 0.81 -19.31 -11.34
CA LEU A 72 -0.20 -19.07 -12.37
C LEU A 72 -1.50 -18.52 -11.78
N VAL A 73 -1.95 -19.05 -10.63
CA VAL A 73 -3.12 -18.55 -9.90
C VAL A 73 -2.89 -17.11 -9.44
N ALA A 74 -1.72 -16.80 -8.87
CA ALA A 74 -1.39 -15.45 -8.44
C ALA A 74 -1.40 -14.45 -9.61
N ASP A 75 -0.84 -14.82 -10.77
CA ASP A 75 -0.84 -13.97 -11.97
C ASP A 75 -2.26 -13.80 -12.55
N ALA A 76 -3.07 -14.88 -12.57
CA ALA A 76 -4.47 -14.83 -12.96
C ALA A 76 -5.28 -13.86 -12.09
N VAL A 77 -5.09 -13.92 -10.77
CA VAL A 77 -5.72 -13.01 -9.81
C VAL A 77 -5.24 -11.59 -10.03
N ALA A 78 -3.94 -11.35 -10.16
CA ALA A 78 -3.38 -10.02 -10.37
C ALA A 78 -3.89 -9.36 -11.66
N LYS A 79 -4.04 -10.14 -12.74
CA LYS A 79 -4.54 -9.68 -14.04
C LYS A 79 -6.05 -9.70 -14.19
N ARG A 80 -6.78 -10.29 -13.22
CA ARG A 80 -8.23 -10.51 -13.27
C ARG A 80 -8.67 -11.31 -14.50
N ASP A 81 -7.84 -12.28 -14.92
CA ASP A 81 -8.05 -13.02 -16.17
C ASP A 81 -8.39 -14.49 -15.90
N LEU A 82 -9.68 -14.82 -16.02
CA LEU A 82 -10.20 -16.19 -15.85
C LEU A 82 -9.64 -17.19 -16.88
N SER A 83 -9.18 -16.71 -18.04
CA SER A 83 -8.63 -17.59 -19.08
C SER A 83 -7.31 -18.23 -18.64
N MET A 84 -6.58 -17.57 -17.74
CA MET A 84 -5.33 -18.08 -17.16
C MET A 84 -5.55 -19.31 -16.27
N CYS A 85 -6.77 -19.54 -15.79
CA CYS A 85 -7.13 -20.73 -15.02
C CYS A 85 -7.36 -21.99 -15.89
N ALA A 86 -7.38 -21.87 -17.23
CA ALA A 86 -7.73 -22.99 -18.12
C ALA A 86 -6.65 -24.06 -18.26
N GLY A 87 -5.40 -23.76 -17.91
CA GLY A 87 -4.26 -24.69 -17.99
C GLY A 87 -4.02 -25.52 -16.73
N LEU A 88 -4.85 -25.35 -15.69
CA LEU A 88 -4.69 -26.02 -14.41
C LEU A 88 -5.48 -27.34 -14.37
N ASP A 89 -5.11 -28.24 -13.46
CA ASP A 89 -5.94 -29.42 -13.15
C ASP A 89 -7.32 -28.98 -12.63
N GLU A 90 -8.32 -29.87 -12.69
CA GLU A 90 -9.71 -29.54 -12.38
C GLU A 90 -9.90 -28.88 -11.00
N SER A 91 -9.20 -29.37 -9.98
CA SER A 91 -9.26 -28.84 -8.62
C SER A 91 -8.63 -27.44 -8.54
N SER A 92 -7.40 -27.30 -9.06
CA SER A 92 -6.70 -26.02 -9.08
C SER A 92 -7.40 -24.98 -9.95
N ALA A 93 -8.02 -25.39 -11.06
CA ALA A 93 -8.78 -24.51 -11.95
C ALA A 93 -10.03 -23.96 -11.26
N ALA A 94 -10.75 -24.78 -10.47
CA ALA A 94 -11.90 -24.33 -9.69
C ALA A 94 -11.49 -23.31 -8.63
N TYR A 95 -10.42 -23.59 -7.89
CA TYR A 95 -9.87 -22.66 -6.89
C TYR A 95 -9.38 -21.34 -7.52
N CYS A 96 -8.66 -21.41 -8.65
CA CYS A 96 -8.22 -20.25 -9.41
C CYS A 96 -9.39 -19.34 -9.80
N LYS A 97 -10.47 -19.92 -10.35
CA LYS A 97 -11.66 -19.16 -10.76
C LYS A 97 -12.31 -18.46 -9.58
N LEU A 98 -12.42 -19.13 -8.43
CA LEU A 98 -12.97 -18.52 -7.21
C LEU A 98 -12.15 -17.29 -6.78
N LEU A 99 -10.82 -17.40 -6.73
CA LEU A 99 -9.96 -16.28 -6.34
C LEU A 99 -10.02 -15.11 -7.34
N VAL A 100 -10.08 -15.39 -8.65
CA VAL A 100 -10.23 -14.35 -9.67
C VAL A 100 -11.59 -13.65 -9.55
N ILE A 101 -12.66 -14.41 -9.28
CA ILE A 101 -14.00 -13.84 -9.04
C ILE A 101 -14.01 -12.97 -7.80
N ASP A 102 -13.45 -13.44 -6.68
CA ASP A 102 -13.36 -12.68 -5.44
C ASP A 102 -12.64 -11.35 -5.65
N ALA A 103 -11.53 -11.37 -6.39
CA ALA A 103 -10.75 -10.18 -6.69
C ALA A 103 -11.49 -9.20 -7.64
N LEU A 104 -12.21 -9.73 -8.63
CA LEU A 104 -13.10 -8.94 -9.50
C LEU A 104 -14.24 -8.30 -8.70
N SER A 105 -14.87 -9.06 -7.82
CA SER A 105 -15.95 -8.60 -6.94
C SER A 105 -15.47 -7.49 -6.01
N HIS A 106 -14.28 -7.63 -5.43
CA HIS A 106 -13.66 -6.57 -4.62
C HIS A 106 -13.46 -5.26 -5.42
N ASP A 107 -12.96 -5.34 -6.65
CA ASP A 107 -12.78 -4.17 -7.51
C ASP A 107 -14.11 -3.53 -7.90
N MET A 108 -15.13 -4.33 -8.19
CA MET A 108 -16.48 -3.85 -8.50
C MET A 108 -17.13 -3.15 -7.31
N ALA A 109 -17.02 -3.72 -6.11
CA ALA A 109 -17.49 -3.09 -4.87
C ALA A 109 -16.89 -1.70 -4.70
N SER A 110 -15.56 -1.61 -4.88
CA SER A 110 -14.84 -0.35 -4.81
C SER A 110 -15.24 0.61 -5.92
N LYS A 111 -15.37 0.15 -7.17
CA LYS A 111 -15.69 1.03 -8.32
C LYS A 111 -17.10 1.60 -8.25
N TYR A 112 -18.07 0.78 -7.85
CA TYR A 112 -19.49 1.14 -7.86
C TYR A 112 -20.04 1.55 -6.50
N ASN A 113 -19.22 1.46 -5.44
CA ASN A 113 -19.61 1.72 -4.06
C ASN A 113 -20.84 0.91 -3.63
N ASP A 114 -20.88 -0.37 -3.98
CA ASP A 114 -22.05 -1.24 -3.78
C ASP A 114 -21.64 -2.50 -3.03
N GLU A 115 -22.21 -2.69 -1.84
CA GLU A 115 -21.86 -3.77 -0.91
C GLU A 115 -22.24 -5.16 -1.43
N LYS A 116 -23.17 -5.25 -2.40
CA LYS A 116 -23.59 -6.53 -2.98
C LYS A 116 -22.39 -7.30 -3.55
N TYR A 117 -21.43 -6.60 -4.13
CA TYR A 117 -20.24 -7.21 -4.68
C TYR A 117 -19.31 -7.75 -3.58
N CYS A 118 -19.26 -7.13 -2.39
CA CYS A 118 -18.54 -7.72 -1.27
C CYS A 118 -19.22 -9.00 -0.75
N PHE A 119 -20.55 -9.12 -0.86
CA PHE A 119 -21.25 -10.34 -0.45
C PHE A 119 -20.95 -11.54 -1.34
N ASP A 120 -20.60 -11.31 -2.60
CA ASP A 120 -20.23 -12.33 -3.60
C ASP A 120 -18.82 -12.90 -3.41
N ILE A 121 -18.01 -12.32 -2.52
CA ILE A 121 -16.66 -12.80 -2.21
C ILE A 121 -16.75 -14.06 -1.34
N SER A 122 -16.09 -15.12 -1.79
CA SER A 122 -16.10 -16.45 -1.18
C SER A 122 -15.16 -16.52 0.02
N ASP A 123 -13.96 -15.96 -0.09
CA ASP A 123 -13.01 -15.88 1.02
C ASP A 123 -13.47 -14.90 2.09
N LEU A 124 -13.67 -15.39 3.32
CA LEU A 124 -14.21 -14.59 4.42
C LEU A 124 -13.31 -13.38 4.76
N ALA A 125 -11.99 -13.55 4.76
CA ALA A 125 -11.07 -12.48 5.11
C ALA A 125 -11.11 -11.35 4.05
N THR A 126 -11.12 -11.72 2.76
CA THR A 126 -11.23 -10.80 1.62
C THR A 126 -12.59 -10.10 1.62
N LYS A 127 -13.67 -10.80 1.96
CA LYS A 127 -15.01 -10.23 2.10
C LYS A 127 -15.07 -9.18 3.21
N GLU A 128 -14.52 -9.48 4.37
CA GLU A 128 -14.48 -8.53 5.49
C GLU A 128 -13.61 -7.32 5.19
N ASP A 129 -12.49 -7.51 4.49
CA ASP A 129 -11.64 -6.42 4.02
C ASP A 129 -12.38 -5.53 3.00
N CYS A 130 -13.11 -6.13 2.06
CA CYS A 130 -13.98 -5.44 1.11
C CYS A 130 -15.01 -4.56 1.84
N MET A 131 -15.74 -5.14 2.81
CA MET A 131 -16.74 -4.41 3.60
C MET A 131 -16.13 -3.25 4.36
N ARG A 132 -14.96 -3.46 4.97
CA ARG A 132 -14.21 -2.43 5.70
C ARG A 132 -13.76 -1.30 4.76
N GLY A 133 -13.17 -1.62 3.62
CA GLY A 133 -12.73 -0.65 2.62
C GLY A 133 -13.90 0.17 2.06
N LEU A 134 -15.03 -0.50 1.78
CA LEU A 134 -16.25 0.15 1.32
C LEU A 134 -16.86 1.07 2.39
N ALA A 135 -16.86 0.64 3.66
CA ALA A 135 -17.30 1.48 4.79
C ALA A 135 -16.55 2.81 4.83
N LEU A 136 -15.21 2.77 4.77
CA LEU A 136 -14.37 3.97 4.77
C LEU A 136 -14.63 4.86 3.56
N LYS A 137 -14.66 4.25 2.37
CA LYS A 137 -14.80 4.97 1.11
C LYS A 137 -16.14 5.71 1.01
N THR A 138 -17.21 5.05 1.45
CA THR A 138 -18.58 5.61 1.44
C THR A 138 -18.91 6.42 2.69
N ARG A 139 -18.00 6.42 3.68
CA ARG A 139 -18.25 6.92 5.04
C ARG A 139 -19.52 6.31 5.67
N ASN A 140 -19.84 5.06 5.31
CA ASN A 140 -21.00 4.35 5.85
C ASN A 140 -20.58 3.37 6.96
N MET A 141 -20.69 3.81 8.21
CA MET A 141 -20.35 3.00 9.38
C MET A 141 -21.24 1.75 9.54
N SER A 142 -22.45 1.71 8.96
CA SER A 142 -23.32 0.54 9.07
C SER A 142 -22.72 -0.70 8.39
N LEU A 143 -21.83 -0.51 7.42
CA LEU A 143 -21.12 -1.61 6.75
C LEU A 143 -20.14 -2.32 7.69
N CYS A 144 -19.62 -1.65 8.73
CA CYS A 144 -18.81 -2.31 9.75
C CYS A 144 -19.59 -3.39 10.51
N SER A 145 -20.90 -3.21 10.70
CA SER A 145 -21.76 -4.21 11.37
C SER A 145 -21.92 -5.50 10.57
N ALA A 146 -21.63 -5.50 9.26
CA ALA A 146 -21.65 -6.69 8.42
C ALA A 146 -20.38 -7.56 8.56
N ILE A 147 -19.35 -7.07 9.26
CA ILE A 147 -18.10 -7.80 9.49
C ILE A 147 -18.30 -8.79 10.65
N SER A 148 -18.02 -10.07 10.38
CA SER A 148 -18.28 -11.16 11.33
C SER A 148 -17.19 -11.27 12.40
N SER A 149 -15.93 -11.12 12.01
CA SER A 149 -14.77 -11.06 12.87
C SER A 149 -14.83 -9.84 13.76
N GLU A 150 -14.97 -10.06 15.07
CA GLU A 150 -15.05 -8.99 16.06
C GLU A 150 -13.83 -8.06 16.00
N SER A 151 -12.61 -8.61 15.86
CA SER A 151 -11.39 -7.79 15.78
C SER A 151 -11.37 -6.91 14.52
N MET A 152 -11.81 -7.42 13.37
CA MET A 152 -11.88 -6.61 12.14
C MET A 152 -13.01 -5.59 12.19
N ARG A 153 -14.15 -5.96 12.77
CA ARG A 153 -15.30 -5.06 12.99
C ARG A 153 -14.94 -3.90 13.91
N ASP A 154 -14.29 -4.18 15.04
CA ASP A 154 -13.81 -3.18 15.97
C ASP A 154 -12.85 -2.20 15.29
N LYS A 155 -11.86 -2.72 14.54
CA LYS A 155 -10.93 -1.90 13.75
C LYS A 155 -11.66 -1.04 12.72
N CYS A 156 -12.73 -1.56 12.10
CA CYS A 156 -13.58 -0.79 11.19
C CYS A 156 -14.19 0.42 11.89
N PHE A 157 -14.82 0.24 13.06
CA PHE A 157 -15.42 1.33 13.82
C PHE A 157 -14.39 2.36 14.31
N VAL A 158 -13.22 1.91 14.78
CA VAL A 158 -12.14 2.79 15.26
C VAL A 158 -11.74 3.83 14.22
N MET A 159 -11.71 3.47 12.93
CA MET A 159 -11.31 4.40 11.86
C MET A 159 -12.31 5.54 11.62
N PHE A 160 -13.58 5.39 12.02
CA PHE A 160 -14.57 6.47 11.92
C PHE A 160 -14.43 7.53 13.00
N VAL A 161 -13.85 7.14 14.14
CA VAL A 161 -13.76 8.00 15.32
C VAL A 161 -12.83 9.20 15.09
N SER A 162 -11.73 9.00 14.36
CA SER A 162 -10.80 10.08 14.02
C SER A 162 -11.43 11.19 13.18
N GLY A 163 -12.47 10.87 12.40
CA GLY A 163 -13.17 11.84 11.55
C GLY A 163 -14.37 12.51 12.20
N SER A 164 -15.08 11.83 13.10
CA SER A 164 -16.31 12.34 13.72
C SER A 164 -16.09 13.06 15.05
N GLY A 165 -15.05 12.69 15.80
CA GLY A 165 -14.88 13.11 17.19
C GLY A 165 -15.88 12.46 18.17
N ASP A 166 -16.69 11.52 17.69
CA ASP A 166 -17.75 10.88 18.48
C ASP A 166 -17.18 9.72 19.31
N TRP A 167 -16.98 9.98 20.60
CA TRP A 167 -16.46 9.00 21.55
C TRP A 167 -17.46 7.87 21.86
N GLN A 168 -18.76 8.06 21.61
CA GLN A 168 -19.77 7.03 21.87
C GLN A 168 -19.54 5.80 20.99
N ILE A 169 -18.96 5.98 19.79
CA ILE A 169 -18.57 4.86 18.91
C ILE A 169 -17.60 3.92 19.64
N CYS A 170 -16.59 4.45 20.35
CA CYS A 170 -15.65 3.64 21.12
C CYS A 170 -16.35 2.89 22.26
N ALA A 171 -17.27 3.54 22.97
CA ALA A 171 -17.97 2.95 24.10
C ALA A 171 -18.98 1.87 23.68
N GLU A 172 -19.72 2.10 22.59
CA GLU A 172 -20.90 1.31 22.23
C GLU A 172 -20.66 0.30 21.10
N LYS A 173 -19.74 0.58 20.17
CA LYS A 173 -19.54 -0.24 18.96
C LYS A 173 -18.30 -1.11 19.01
N VAL A 174 -17.32 -0.76 19.83
CA VAL A 174 -16.05 -1.51 19.95
C VAL A 174 -16.14 -2.49 21.11
N GLY A 175 -16.26 -3.77 20.78
CA GLY A 175 -16.54 -4.84 21.74
C GLY A 175 -15.32 -5.20 22.59
N GLN A 176 -14.17 -5.43 21.95
CA GLN A 176 -12.97 -5.88 22.65
C GLN A 176 -12.33 -4.73 23.43
N GLN A 177 -12.04 -4.98 24.71
CA GLN A 177 -11.44 -3.99 25.62
C GLN A 177 -10.16 -3.37 25.05
N LEU A 178 -9.26 -4.19 24.50
CA LEU A 178 -8.00 -3.68 23.94
C LEU A 178 -8.25 -2.73 22.76
N ASN A 179 -9.17 -3.06 21.86
CA ASN A 179 -9.52 -2.20 20.73
C ASN A 179 -10.22 -0.93 21.20
N ARG A 180 -11.05 -1.01 22.24
CA ARG A 180 -11.73 0.14 22.83
C ARG A 180 -10.75 1.11 23.50
N ASP A 181 -9.76 0.59 24.22
CA ASP A 181 -8.67 1.40 24.79
C ASP A 181 -7.85 2.10 23.69
N ILE A 182 -7.55 1.39 22.58
CA ILE A 182 -6.91 1.98 21.40
C ILE A 182 -7.79 3.07 20.78
N CYS A 183 -9.10 2.84 20.69
CA CYS A 183 -10.09 3.77 20.16
C CYS A 183 -10.08 5.09 20.93
N PHE A 184 -10.24 5.02 22.27
CA PHE A 184 -10.22 6.20 23.13
C PHE A 184 -8.90 6.95 23.05
N ARG A 185 -7.76 6.23 23.00
CA ARG A 185 -6.45 6.87 22.85
C ARG A 185 -6.34 7.65 21.54
N GLN A 186 -6.72 7.05 20.40
CA GLN A 186 -6.67 7.73 19.10
C GLN A 186 -7.59 8.96 19.08
N LEU A 187 -8.79 8.83 19.64
CA LEU A 187 -9.72 9.94 19.73
C LEU A 187 -9.20 11.08 20.61
N ALA A 188 -8.67 10.76 21.79
CA ALA A 188 -8.09 11.73 22.71
C ALA A 188 -6.99 12.54 22.04
N VAL A 189 -6.08 11.87 21.31
CA VAL A 189 -4.98 12.51 20.58
C VAL A 189 -5.50 13.37 19.43
N ALA A 190 -6.42 12.85 18.62
CA ALA A 190 -6.99 13.58 17.48
C ALA A 190 -7.76 14.85 17.91
N THR A 191 -8.46 14.77 19.03
CA THR A 191 -9.26 15.89 19.60
C THR A 191 -8.49 16.73 20.61
N LYS A 192 -7.27 16.33 20.96
CA LYS A 192 -6.45 16.89 22.05
C LYS A 192 -7.22 17.01 23.37
N ASN A 193 -8.07 16.03 23.65
CA ASN A 193 -8.91 16.00 24.85
C ASN A 193 -8.43 14.92 25.83
N ALA A 194 -7.70 15.35 26.86
CA ALA A 194 -7.15 14.49 27.90
C ALA A 194 -8.23 13.76 28.74
N GLU A 195 -9.46 14.30 28.81
CA GLU A 195 -10.54 13.66 29.59
C GLU A 195 -10.91 12.29 29.02
N ILE A 196 -10.80 12.14 27.70
CA ILE A 196 -11.08 10.87 27.00
C ILE A 196 -10.10 9.77 27.44
N CYS A 197 -8.87 10.13 27.82
CA CYS A 197 -7.89 9.16 28.32
C CYS A 197 -8.33 8.47 29.63
N ARG A 198 -9.24 9.08 30.41
CA ARG A 198 -9.79 8.45 31.62
C ARG A 198 -10.74 7.28 31.33
N GLN A 199 -11.21 7.15 30.09
CA GLN A 199 -12.06 6.03 29.65
C GLN A 199 -11.25 4.77 29.33
N ILE A 200 -9.92 4.87 29.24
CA ILE A 200 -9.03 3.74 28.99
C ILE A 200 -8.93 2.91 30.27
N SER A 201 -9.23 1.61 30.18
CA SER A 201 -9.30 0.76 31.37
C SER A 201 -7.93 0.35 31.91
N MET A 202 -6.92 0.22 31.04
CA MET A 202 -5.54 -0.01 31.47
C MET A 202 -4.87 1.28 31.96
N GLU A 203 -4.38 1.29 33.20
CA GLU A 203 -3.68 2.45 33.79
C GLU A 203 -2.48 2.90 32.95
N SER A 204 -1.64 1.97 32.50
CA SER A 204 -0.51 2.27 31.61
C SER A 204 -0.95 2.84 30.27
N GLY A 205 -2.09 2.39 29.74
CA GLY A 205 -2.71 2.91 28.53
C GLY A 205 -3.23 4.33 28.72
N SER A 206 -3.85 4.62 29.86
CA SER A 206 -4.36 5.95 30.22
C SER A 206 -3.21 6.95 30.39
N ALA A 207 -2.15 6.58 31.12
CA ALA A 207 -0.96 7.42 31.28
C ALA A 207 -0.26 7.70 29.94
N ASN A 208 -0.12 6.69 29.09
CA ASN A 208 0.43 6.87 27.74
C ASN A 208 -0.45 7.79 26.88
N CYS A 209 -1.78 7.65 26.97
CA CYS A 209 -2.72 8.53 26.28
C CYS A 209 -2.56 10.00 26.71
N MET A 210 -2.50 10.26 28.02
CA MET A 210 -2.31 11.61 28.56
C MET A 210 -1.03 12.26 28.00
N LEU A 211 0.08 11.53 28.02
CA LEU A 211 1.36 11.99 27.46
C LEU A 211 1.25 12.31 25.96
N MET A 212 0.58 11.46 25.18
CA MET A 212 0.40 11.67 23.74
C MET A 212 -0.49 12.90 23.44
N VAL A 213 -1.49 13.18 24.28
CA VAL A 213 -2.31 14.39 24.18
C VAL A 213 -1.49 15.64 24.48
N GLU A 214 -0.67 15.63 25.52
CA GLU A 214 0.24 16.74 25.84
C GLU A 214 1.21 17.04 24.69
N LEU A 215 1.80 16.00 24.10
CA LEU A 215 2.66 16.13 22.91
C LEU A 215 1.90 16.68 21.69
N ALA A 216 0.65 16.25 21.48
CA ALA A 216 -0.20 16.76 20.40
C ALA A 216 -0.59 18.24 20.62
N LEU A 217 -0.77 18.68 21.87
CA LEU A 217 -0.98 20.09 22.21
C LEU A 217 0.28 20.91 21.93
N ALA A 218 1.45 20.45 22.41
CA ALA A 218 2.73 21.14 22.24
C ALA A 218 3.16 21.27 20.77
N SER A 219 2.88 20.26 19.94
CA SER A 219 3.18 20.32 18.49
C SER A 219 2.26 21.25 17.71
N SER A 220 1.12 21.63 18.28
CA SER A 220 0.13 22.48 17.61
C SER A 220 0.22 23.96 17.93
N SER A 221 0.91 24.31 19.03
CA SER A 221 1.46 25.65 19.14
C SER A 221 2.56 25.76 18.10
N SER A 222 2.24 26.27 16.92
CA SER A 222 3.24 26.84 16.05
C SER A 222 3.95 27.88 16.90
N VAL A 223 5.18 27.57 17.32
CA VAL A 223 6.03 28.58 17.93
C VAL A 223 6.15 29.65 16.86
N ASP A 224 5.51 30.79 17.11
CA ASP A 224 5.62 31.96 16.24
C ASP A 224 7.05 32.47 16.37
N CYS A 225 7.97 31.89 15.61
CA CYS A 225 9.37 32.28 15.63
C CYS A 225 9.53 33.72 15.01
N SER A 226 8.45 34.40 14.59
CA SER A 226 8.49 35.74 13.95
C SER A 226 8.95 36.87 14.88
N SER A 227 8.81 36.69 16.20
CA SER A 227 9.27 37.68 17.19
C SER A 227 10.63 37.36 17.80
N LEU A 228 11.24 36.23 17.44
CA LEU A 228 12.55 35.84 17.98
C LEU A 228 13.67 36.47 17.14
N PRO A 229 14.69 37.09 17.78
CA PRO A 229 15.89 37.51 17.06
C PRO A 229 16.59 36.30 16.41
N GLU A 230 17.21 36.53 15.25
CA GLU A 230 17.81 35.48 14.39
C GLU A 230 18.80 34.56 15.13
N GLU A 231 19.47 35.11 16.15
CA GLU A 231 20.43 34.42 17.02
C GLU A 231 19.75 33.45 18.01
N GLU A 232 18.51 33.71 18.43
CA GLU A 232 17.76 32.82 19.34
C GLU A 232 17.03 31.71 18.57
N CYS A 233 16.55 32.02 17.37
CA CYS A 233 15.84 31.04 16.54
C CYS A 233 16.72 29.84 16.14
N SER A 234 18.03 30.07 15.98
CA SER A 234 19.01 29.02 15.65
C SER A 234 19.43 28.17 16.85
N ALA A 235 19.11 28.59 18.08
CA ALA A 235 19.41 27.87 19.32
C ALA A 235 18.26 26.98 19.83
N VAL A 236 17.01 27.22 19.40
CA VAL A 236 15.85 26.42 19.81
C VAL A 236 15.84 25.08 19.07
N LYS A 237 16.07 23.97 19.81
CA LYS A 237 15.83 22.59 19.32
C LYS A 237 14.34 22.43 18.96
N GLY A 238 13.99 22.75 17.71
CA GLY A 238 12.62 22.66 17.21
C GLY A 238 12.25 23.68 16.13
N CYS A 239 12.83 24.90 16.14
CA CYS A 239 12.70 25.83 15.00
C CYS A 239 13.72 25.38 13.92
N LYS A 240 13.46 24.25 13.23
CA LYS A 240 14.04 24.08 11.89
C LYS A 240 13.28 25.05 10.98
N PRO A 241 13.94 25.87 10.15
CA PRO A 241 13.24 26.55 9.08
C PRO A 241 12.48 25.47 8.30
N VAL A 242 11.17 25.65 8.13
CA VAL A 242 10.34 24.74 7.33
C VAL A 242 10.84 24.82 5.91
N LEU A 243 11.84 24.01 5.58
CA LEU A 243 12.10 23.62 4.21
C LEU A 243 10.84 22.88 3.78
N ILE A 244 10.22 23.37 2.70
CA ILE A 244 8.97 22.85 2.09
C ILE A 244 9.05 21.34 1.74
N THR A 245 10.18 20.68 2.00
CA THR A 245 10.43 19.26 1.73
C THR A 245 9.78 18.29 2.71
N ASP A 246 9.38 18.71 3.92
CA ASP A 246 8.93 17.77 4.96
C ASP A 246 7.40 17.56 5.02
N ALA A 247 6.63 18.18 4.11
CA ALA A 247 5.20 17.90 3.95
C ALA A 247 4.96 16.72 2.99
N ARG A 248 5.36 15.50 3.39
CA ARG A 248 5.23 14.32 2.52
C ARG A 248 3.82 13.71 2.45
N GLU A 249 2.84 14.18 3.23
CA GLU A 249 1.49 13.58 3.25
C GLU A 249 0.30 14.52 2.96
N LEU A 250 0.50 15.82 2.70
CA LEU A 250 -0.61 16.75 2.41
C LEU A 250 -0.54 17.46 1.04
N LEU A 251 0.50 17.22 0.23
CA LEU A 251 0.75 18.02 -0.99
C LEU A 251 0.09 17.49 -2.28
N ASN A 252 -0.66 16.39 -2.25
CA ASN A 252 -1.17 15.77 -3.48
C ASN A 252 -2.43 16.42 -4.07
N GLU A 253 -3.16 17.28 -3.35
CA GLU A 253 -4.38 17.91 -3.92
C GLU A 253 -4.24 19.40 -4.25
N VAL A 254 -3.27 20.13 -3.67
CA VAL A 254 -3.16 21.60 -3.84
C VAL A 254 -2.14 22.03 -4.92
N TYR A 255 -1.17 21.17 -5.28
CA TYR A 255 -0.02 21.57 -6.11
C TYR A 255 0.11 20.84 -7.46
N ALA A 256 -1.01 20.37 -8.03
CA ALA A 256 -1.02 19.68 -9.33
C ALA A 256 -0.59 20.56 -10.54
N GLY A 257 -0.20 21.83 -10.33
CA GLY A 257 0.19 22.77 -11.39
C GLY A 257 1.53 23.49 -11.21
N CYS A 258 2.32 23.21 -10.16
CA CYS A 258 3.63 23.86 -9.99
C CYS A 258 4.75 22.97 -10.55
N SER A 259 5.39 23.43 -11.64
CA SER A 259 6.63 22.85 -12.16
C SER A 259 7.71 22.88 -11.08
N ARG A 260 8.24 21.71 -10.71
CA ARG A 260 9.26 21.56 -9.68
C ARG A 260 10.66 21.77 -10.27
N ASP A 261 11.54 22.37 -9.48
CA ASP A 261 12.88 22.80 -9.87
C ASP A 261 13.74 21.65 -10.42
N ALA A 262 14.08 21.75 -11.71
CA ALA A 262 14.89 20.79 -12.46
C ALA A 262 16.30 20.58 -11.88
N LYS A 263 16.82 21.57 -11.13
CA LYS A 263 18.17 21.52 -10.56
C LYS A 263 18.28 20.46 -9.46
N PHE A 264 17.24 20.31 -8.63
CA PHE A 264 17.20 19.35 -7.53
C PHE A 264 17.22 17.89 -8.02
N PHE A 265 16.49 17.58 -9.09
CA PHE A 265 16.46 16.23 -9.66
C PHE A 265 17.75 15.85 -10.37
N CYS A 266 18.42 16.82 -11.00
CA CYS A 266 19.69 16.60 -11.70
C CYS A 266 20.80 16.14 -10.72
N GLU A 267 20.83 16.71 -9.51
CA GLU A 267 21.80 16.37 -8.47
C GLU A 267 21.56 14.98 -7.84
N GLN A 268 20.31 14.55 -7.69
CA GLN A 268 19.98 13.25 -7.08
C GLN A 268 20.06 12.06 -8.04
N THR A 269 19.86 12.28 -9.34
CA THR A 269 19.83 11.20 -10.35
C THR A 269 21.17 11.00 -11.09
N GLY A 270 22.20 11.78 -10.72
CA GLY A 270 23.47 11.78 -11.45
C GLY A 270 23.30 12.23 -12.91
N GLY A 271 22.41 13.21 -13.14
CA GLY A 271 22.21 13.81 -14.45
C GLY A 271 21.38 12.99 -15.46
N ARG A 272 20.55 12.03 -15.01
CA ARG A 272 19.70 11.26 -15.93
C ARG A 272 18.24 11.25 -15.49
N TRP A 273 17.43 12.05 -16.18
CA TRP A 273 15.97 11.93 -16.16
C TRP A 273 15.42 12.33 -17.53
N ALA A 274 14.32 11.67 -17.94
CA ALA A 274 13.55 12.00 -19.13
C ALA A 274 12.12 12.26 -18.70
N VAL A 275 11.51 13.34 -19.19
CA VAL A 275 10.09 13.62 -19.00
C VAL A 275 9.37 13.25 -20.27
N GLU A 276 8.48 12.27 -20.19
CA GLU A 276 7.59 11.93 -21.28
C GLU A 276 6.35 12.82 -21.18
N SER A 277 6.27 13.87 -22.00
CA SER A 277 5.03 14.60 -22.23
C SER A 277 4.47 14.18 -23.58
N LYS A 278 3.16 13.94 -23.66
CA LYS A 278 2.49 13.46 -24.88
C LYS A 278 2.85 14.34 -26.09
N GLY A 279 3.72 13.81 -26.96
CA GLY A 279 3.86 14.24 -28.35
C GLY A 279 5.15 14.95 -28.75
N MET A 280 6.16 15.13 -27.88
CA MET A 280 7.45 15.66 -28.32
C MET A 280 8.59 15.20 -27.40
N GLU A 281 9.53 14.44 -27.96
CA GLU A 281 10.75 14.00 -27.28
C GLU A 281 11.77 15.15 -27.30
N ILE A 282 12.06 15.73 -26.13
CA ILE A 282 13.16 16.70 -25.98
C ILE A 282 14.16 16.08 -25.03
N SER A 283 15.31 15.67 -25.55
CA SER A 283 16.45 15.25 -24.75
C SER A 283 17.37 16.45 -24.53
N GLU A 284 17.44 16.96 -23.31
CA GLU A 284 18.52 17.86 -22.91
C GLU A 284 19.44 17.15 -21.90
N THR A 285 20.73 17.11 -22.21
CA THR A 285 21.78 16.65 -21.29
C THR A 285 22.41 17.86 -20.60
N CYS A 286 22.27 17.96 -19.28
CA CYS A 286 23.01 18.96 -18.50
C CYS A 286 24.41 18.42 -18.15
N ASP A 287 25.47 19.06 -18.65
CA ASP A 287 26.87 18.79 -18.29
C ASP A 287 27.30 19.66 -17.11
N CYS A 288 27.18 19.15 -15.87
CA CYS A 288 27.64 19.85 -14.68
C CYS A 288 29.13 19.57 -14.42
N LYS A 289 30.02 20.33 -15.06
CA LYS A 289 31.44 20.42 -14.68
C LYS A 289 31.67 21.63 -13.77
N GLY A 290 31.85 21.41 -12.46
CA GLY A 290 32.49 22.42 -11.60
C GLY A 290 32.08 22.41 -10.13
N ARG A 291 33.09 22.49 -9.26
CA ARG A 291 32.99 22.66 -7.80
C ARG A 291 32.28 23.97 -7.45
N ALA A 292 31.28 23.93 -6.57
CA ALA A 292 30.69 25.12 -5.98
C ALA A 292 30.94 25.16 -4.46
N TYR A 293 31.70 26.17 -4.06
CA TYR A 293 31.81 26.73 -2.71
C TYR A 293 30.48 27.44 -2.37
N TYR A 294 30.01 27.39 -1.13
CA TYR A 294 28.81 28.11 -0.69
C TYR A 294 29.14 29.23 0.31
N GLU A 295 28.84 30.47 -0.07
CA GLU A 295 28.60 31.62 0.80
C GLU A 295 27.31 32.32 0.33
N GLY A 296 26.42 32.66 1.28
CA GLY A 296 25.56 33.86 1.23
C GLY A 296 24.35 33.92 0.27
N TYR A 297 23.16 33.71 0.85
CA TYR A 297 21.82 34.33 0.63
C TYR A 297 21.18 34.50 -0.77
N GLY A 298 19.85 34.28 -0.81
CA GLY A 298 18.89 35.27 -1.35
C GLY A 298 17.91 34.83 -2.45
N CYS A 299 16.60 34.87 -2.13
CA CYS A 299 15.43 34.63 -3.01
C CYS A 299 15.14 35.76 -4.02
N PHE A 300 14.49 35.44 -5.16
CA PHE A 300 13.38 36.14 -5.87
C PHE A 300 13.01 35.26 -7.10
N GLY A 301 11.79 35.09 -7.62
CA GLY A 301 10.44 35.58 -7.35
C GLY A 301 9.55 35.16 -8.55
N CYS A 302 8.38 34.56 -8.31
CA CYS A 302 7.37 34.37 -9.35
C CYS A 302 6.82 35.73 -9.77
N SER A 303 6.88 36.03 -11.06
CA SER A 303 6.26 37.20 -11.66
C SER A 303 5.20 36.79 -12.69
N VAL A 304 4.11 37.58 -12.71
CA VAL A 304 2.97 37.64 -13.66
C VAL A 304 1.81 36.68 -13.34
N PHE A 305 0.67 37.12 -12.76
CA PHE A 305 -0.30 38.06 -13.34
C PHE A 305 -0.89 39.09 -12.35
N LYS A 306 -1.21 40.28 -12.90
CA LYS A 306 -1.63 41.53 -12.25
C LYS A 306 -3.12 41.58 -11.86
N LEU A 307 -3.39 42.54 -10.93
CA LEU A 307 -4.60 43.37 -10.71
C LEU A 307 -5.45 43.05 -9.45
N ALA A 308 -4.99 43.54 -8.30
CA ALA A 308 -5.77 44.48 -7.47
C ALA A 308 -4.79 45.32 -6.61
N LYS A 309 -5.01 46.63 -6.61
CA LYS A 309 -4.19 47.72 -6.07
C LYS A 309 -4.36 47.89 -4.55
N TYR A 310 -3.27 48.29 -3.88
CA TYR A 310 -3.09 49.16 -2.68
C TYR A 310 -4.12 49.05 -1.53
N ASP A 311 -3.76 48.82 -0.26
CA ASP A 311 -2.94 49.70 0.58
C ASP A 311 -2.41 48.94 1.81
N CYS A 312 -1.11 49.08 2.12
CA CYS A 312 -0.62 49.01 3.50
C CYS A 312 0.76 49.66 3.60
N MET A 313 0.80 50.99 3.73
CA MET A 313 1.98 51.69 4.24
C MET A 313 1.81 52.05 5.71
N LYS A 314 2.73 51.47 6.48
CA LYS A 314 3.11 51.76 7.86
C LYS A 314 3.48 53.24 8.03
N ARG A 315 3.08 53.87 9.14
CA ARG A 315 3.88 54.91 9.81
C ARG A 315 3.83 54.74 11.33
N ILE A 316 5.03 54.60 11.89
CA ILE A 316 5.36 54.84 13.29
C ILE A 316 5.69 56.35 13.42
N ASN A 317 5.34 56.94 14.56
CA ASN A 317 5.48 58.35 14.91
C ASN A 317 6.93 58.88 14.99
N SER A 318 7.10 60.16 14.67
CA SER A 318 8.06 61.05 15.33
C SER A 318 7.71 62.55 15.14
N ALA A 319 7.05 63.11 16.15
CA ALA A 319 7.24 64.44 16.76
C ALA A 319 6.45 64.47 18.06
#